data_AF-A0A1L7NNK7-F1
#
_entry.id   AF-A0A1L7NNK7-F1
#
_cell.length_a   1.000
_cell.length_b   1.000
_cell.length_c   1.000
_cell.angle_alpha   90.00
_cell.angle_beta   90.00
_cell.angle_gamma   90.00
#
_symmetry.space_group_name_H-M   'P 1'
#
loop_
_entity.id
_entity.type
_entity.pdbx_description
1 polymer ?
#
loop_
_entity_poly.entity_id
_entity_poly.type
_entity_poly.pdbx_seq_one_letter_code
_entity_poly.pdbx_strand_id
1 'polypeptide(L)'
;MLIDFEKTHRSYLVGSMIENVWQFKPTNERDPRSGFFPASHQIFSNAALQVALHLFNSINERGQCVGVSHCLYLNFTRKIDGVYKLNNDNGRVAFHLDLGVASDLYGFVTGAVDDFTYRVVRSGRPPKCIQGISIWRDGARVAVLRGEDGRKEAASIEVDLDRAAQIAVAAFCVAYGRLLYPSLGEAAIMAILSPPPKTRACAEKSAPHDQLEGETAFASQQAGSTQALDDPATTQALRRLRKAIWAIGNQKWPGMTLKALQAIQALNDPDHLQALIDQGNAGDFAAWNKYAQ
;
A
#
# COMPACT_ATOMS: atom_id res chain seq x y z
N MET A 1 -14.96 22.17 7.93
CA MET A 1 -15.08 21.13 8.98
C MET A 1 -14.87 21.81 10.33
N LEU A 2 -15.85 21.75 11.23
CA LEU A 2 -15.76 22.31 12.60
C LEU A 2 -15.16 21.30 13.58
N ILE A 3 -14.00 20.74 13.23
CA ILE A 3 -13.36 19.70 14.06
C ILE A 3 -12.15 20.30 14.73
N ASP A 4 -12.15 20.21 16.06
CA ASP A 4 -10.99 20.54 16.87
C ASP A 4 -9.99 19.37 16.81
N PHE A 5 -9.14 19.40 15.79
CA PHE A 5 -8.13 18.37 15.56
C PHE A 5 -7.11 18.30 16.69
N GLU A 6 -6.75 19.44 17.29
CA GLU A 6 -5.80 19.50 18.40
C GLU A 6 -6.37 18.80 19.64
N LYS A 7 -7.61 19.12 20.02
CA LYS A 7 -8.29 18.46 21.13
C LYS A 7 -8.50 16.98 20.85
N THR A 8 -8.88 16.61 19.62
CA THR A 8 -9.08 15.20 19.24
C THR A 8 -7.76 14.42 19.35
N HIS A 9 -6.67 14.97 18.82
CA HIS A 9 -5.33 14.38 18.91
C HIS A 9 -4.92 14.19 20.37
N ARG A 10 -4.95 15.26 21.17
CA ARG A 10 -4.56 15.22 22.59
C ARG A 10 -5.40 14.25 23.40
N SER A 11 -6.70 14.15 23.11
CA SER A 11 -7.62 13.32 23.89
C SER A 11 -7.44 11.83 23.61
N TYR A 12 -7.22 11.44 22.35
CA TYR A 12 -7.31 10.04 21.95
C TYR A 12 -6.01 9.45 21.44
N LEU A 13 -5.15 10.24 20.79
CA LEU A 13 -3.92 9.74 20.15
C LEU A 13 -2.69 9.88 21.04
N VAL A 14 -2.78 10.64 22.12
CA VAL A 14 -1.71 10.77 23.12
C VAL A 14 -2.04 9.84 24.29
N GLY A 15 -1.21 8.81 24.46
CA GLY A 15 -1.29 7.91 25.62
C GLY A 15 -0.63 8.51 26.86
N SER A 16 -0.97 7.97 28.02
CA SER A 16 -0.27 8.23 29.28
C SER A 16 0.25 6.92 29.86
N MET A 17 1.35 7.01 30.60
CA MET A 17 1.93 5.85 31.29
C MET A 17 1.31 5.76 32.70
N ILE A 18 0.61 4.67 32.98
CA ILE A 18 -0.04 4.40 34.27
C ILE A 18 0.40 3.01 34.71
N GLU A 19 1.00 2.91 35.90
CA GLU A 19 1.47 1.62 36.46
C GLU A 19 2.40 0.84 35.50
N ASN A 20 3.31 1.54 34.80
CA ASN A 20 4.19 1.00 33.76
C ASN A 20 3.49 0.40 32.53
N VAL A 21 2.21 0.72 32.31
CA VAL A 21 1.45 0.33 31.12
C VAL A 21 1.01 1.58 30.37
N TRP A 22 1.18 1.59 29.05
CA TRP A 22 0.59 2.63 28.21
C TRP A 22 -0.93 2.47 28.19
N GLN A 23 -1.63 3.53 28.60
CA GLN A 23 -3.08 3.61 28.56
C GLN A 23 -3.50 4.78 27.68
N PHE A 24 -4.56 4.57 26.92
CA PHE A 24 -5.15 5.58 26.06
C PHE A 24 -6.60 5.79 26.45
N LYS A 25 -7.10 7.01 26.29
CA LYS A 25 -8.54 7.25 26.44
C LYS A 25 -9.28 6.52 25.31
N PRO A 26 -10.25 5.64 25.62
CA PRO A 26 -11.01 4.96 24.59
C PRO A 26 -11.88 5.96 23.82
N THR A 27 -12.00 5.74 22.51
CA THR A 27 -12.92 6.50 21.64
C THR A 27 -14.38 6.43 22.07
N ASN A 28 -14.77 5.33 22.71
CA ASN A 28 -16.09 5.11 23.28
C ASN A 28 -15.92 4.37 24.60
N GLU A 29 -16.28 5.00 25.72
CA GLU A 29 -16.11 4.45 27.06
C GLU A 29 -17.07 3.27 27.34
N ARG A 30 -18.24 3.24 26.71
CA ARG A 30 -19.25 2.19 26.90
C ARG A 30 -18.96 0.95 26.07
N ASP A 31 -18.47 1.16 24.85
CA ASP A 31 -18.02 0.08 23.96
C ASP A 31 -16.72 0.46 23.27
N PRO A 32 -15.57 0.19 23.90
CA PRO A 32 -14.27 0.54 23.34
C PRO A 32 -13.99 -0.14 21.99
N ARG A 33 -14.71 -1.20 21.59
CA ARG A 33 -14.47 -1.87 20.30
C ARG A 33 -15.06 -1.12 19.10
N SER A 34 -16.06 -0.29 19.33
CA SER A 34 -16.85 0.36 18.27
C SER A 34 -16.10 1.43 17.46
N GLY A 35 -15.02 2.00 18.01
CA GLY A 35 -14.36 3.16 17.39
C GLY A 35 -15.28 4.39 17.31
N PHE A 36 -14.82 5.45 16.63
CA PHE A 36 -15.70 6.54 16.21
C PHE A 36 -15.15 7.28 15.00
N PHE A 37 -16.03 8.04 14.33
CA PHE A 37 -15.66 8.88 13.20
C PHE A 37 -15.72 10.36 13.62
N PRO A 38 -14.56 11.02 13.92
CA PRO A 38 -14.56 12.46 14.22
C PRO A 38 -15.12 13.30 13.09
N ALA A 39 -14.96 12.81 11.85
CA ALA A 39 -15.37 13.46 10.63
C ALA A 39 -15.91 12.42 9.66
N SER A 40 -16.99 12.73 8.95
CA SER A 40 -17.39 11.94 7.78
C SER A 40 -18.12 12.80 6.76
N HIS A 41 -18.04 12.39 5.49
CA HIS A 41 -18.75 12.97 4.38
C HIS A 41 -19.19 11.86 3.43
N GLN A 42 -20.36 12.02 2.83
CA GLN A 42 -20.94 11.06 1.89
C GLN A 42 -21.02 11.70 0.52
N ILE A 43 -20.47 11.00 -0.47
CA ILE A 43 -20.47 11.37 -1.88
C ILE A 43 -21.44 10.43 -2.58
N PHE A 44 -22.31 11.00 -3.41
CA PHE A 44 -23.35 10.28 -4.14
C PHE A 44 -23.18 10.51 -5.65
N SER A 45 -22.98 9.44 -6.41
CA SER A 45 -22.73 9.46 -7.85
C SER A 45 -23.39 8.25 -8.53
N ASN A 46 -22.72 7.58 -9.46
CA ASN A 46 -23.07 6.23 -9.92
C ASN A 46 -23.19 5.22 -8.76
N ALA A 47 -22.32 5.34 -7.75
CA ALA A 47 -22.42 4.67 -6.46
C ALA A 47 -22.20 5.67 -5.31
N ALA A 48 -22.20 5.19 -4.07
CA ALA A 48 -21.94 6.04 -2.91
C ALA A 48 -20.60 5.73 -2.26
N LEU A 49 -19.86 6.79 -1.91
CA LEU A 49 -18.60 6.72 -1.19
C LEU A 49 -18.71 7.51 0.10
N GLN A 50 -18.46 6.85 1.22
CA GLN A 50 -18.18 7.53 2.48
C GLN A 50 -16.68 7.75 2.59
N VAL A 51 -16.28 9.00 2.81
CA VAL A 51 -14.93 9.37 3.24
C VAL A 51 -14.99 9.85 4.68
N ALA A 52 -14.17 9.30 5.55
CA ALA A 52 -14.21 9.62 6.97
C ALA A 52 -12.82 9.54 7.62
N LEU A 53 -12.63 10.27 8.72
CA LEU A 53 -11.55 9.96 9.65
C LEU A 53 -12.09 8.92 10.61
N HIS A 54 -11.34 7.85 10.87
CA HIS A 54 -11.77 6.79 11.77
C HIS A 54 -10.71 6.52 12.83
N LEU A 55 -11.12 6.63 14.09
CA LEU A 55 -10.33 6.26 15.25
C LEU A 55 -10.89 4.96 15.83
N PHE A 56 -10.04 3.98 16.05
CA PHE A 56 -10.44 2.68 16.59
C PHE A 56 -9.43 2.17 17.61
N ASN A 57 -9.93 1.56 18.68
CA ASN A 57 -9.09 1.18 19.81
C ASN A 57 -8.45 -0.21 19.60
N SER A 58 -7.25 -0.36 20.12
CA SER A 58 -6.61 -1.64 20.42
C SER A 58 -6.85 -1.94 21.90
N ILE A 59 -7.46 -3.08 22.18
CA ILE A 59 -7.88 -3.46 23.53
C ILE A 59 -7.12 -4.73 23.94
N ASN A 60 -6.60 -4.75 25.16
CA ASN A 60 -5.96 -5.93 25.72
C ASN A 60 -6.98 -6.97 26.22
N GLU A 61 -6.50 -8.12 26.67
CA GLU A 61 -7.34 -9.20 27.21
C GLU A 61 -8.17 -8.78 28.43
N ARG A 62 -7.74 -7.74 29.15
CA ARG A 62 -8.42 -7.17 30.32
C ARG A 62 -9.47 -6.11 29.96
N GLY A 63 -9.73 -5.88 28.68
CA GLY A 63 -10.70 -4.88 28.23
C GLY A 63 -10.21 -3.43 28.28
N GLN A 64 -8.93 -3.19 28.56
CA GLN A 64 -8.34 -1.85 28.64
C GLN A 64 -7.84 -1.38 27.27
N CYS A 65 -8.02 -0.08 26.99
CA CYS A 65 -7.52 0.54 25.77
C CYS A 65 -5.99 0.77 25.88
N VAL A 66 -5.23 -0.04 25.15
CA VAL A 66 -3.76 0.01 25.12
C VAL A 66 -3.21 0.76 23.90
N GLY A 67 -4.09 1.25 23.03
CA GLY A 67 -3.73 2.05 21.87
C GLY A 67 -4.95 2.55 21.12
N VAL A 68 -4.79 3.68 20.44
CA VAL A 68 -5.79 4.19 19.49
C VAL A 68 -5.14 4.25 18.11
N SER A 69 -5.67 3.44 17.21
CA SER A 69 -5.31 3.44 15.80
C SER A 69 -6.19 4.42 15.03
N HIS A 70 -5.67 4.88 13.90
CA HIS A 70 -6.31 5.89 13.08
C HIS A 70 -6.18 5.53 11.60
N CYS A 71 -7.13 5.97 10.79
CA CYS A 71 -7.03 5.88 9.33
C CYS A 71 -7.92 6.91 8.64
N LEU A 72 -7.58 7.20 7.38
CA LEU A 72 -8.56 7.72 6.42
C LEU A 72 -9.40 6.52 5.94
N TYR A 73 -10.67 6.55 6.29
CA TYR A 73 -11.64 5.50 5.99
C TYR A 73 -12.37 5.80 4.69
N LEU A 74 -12.33 4.86 3.76
CA LEU A 74 -13.15 4.88 2.55
C LEU A 74 -14.11 3.70 2.58
N ASN A 75 -15.39 3.93 2.32
CA ASN A 75 -16.40 2.88 2.25
C ASN A 75 -17.29 3.06 1.04
N PHE A 76 -17.15 2.13 0.10
CA PHE A 76 -17.87 2.06 -1.15
C PHE A 76 -19.16 1.27 -0.94
N THR A 77 -20.27 1.84 -1.39
CA THR A 77 -21.60 1.27 -1.23
C THR A 77 -22.38 1.40 -2.53
N ARG A 78 -23.15 0.38 -2.88
CA ARG A 78 -23.85 0.28 -4.15
C ARG A 78 -25.09 1.17 -4.20
N LYS A 79 -25.42 1.56 -5.42
CA LYS A 79 -26.73 2.08 -5.80
C LYS A 79 -27.48 0.96 -6.51
N ILE A 80 -28.66 0.61 -6.02
CA ILE A 80 -29.50 -0.45 -6.59
C ILE A 80 -30.89 0.14 -6.79
N ASP A 81 -31.42 0.06 -8.01
CA ASP A 81 -32.72 0.61 -8.40
C ASP A 81 -32.90 2.09 -8.01
N GLY A 82 -31.85 2.90 -8.23
CA GLY A 82 -31.85 4.32 -7.91
C GLY A 82 -31.58 4.66 -6.44
N VAL A 83 -31.56 3.67 -5.53
CA VAL A 83 -31.40 3.87 -4.09
C VAL A 83 -29.99 3.51 -3.62
N TYR A 84 -29.33 4.43 -2.92
CA TYR A 84 -28.03 4.17 -2.27
C TYR A 84 -28.22 3.31 -1.02
N LYS A 85 -27.53 2.17 -0.96
CA LYS A 85 -27.68 1.22 0.15
C LYS A 85 -26.96 1.66 1.43
N LEU A 86 -25.89 2.45 1.32
CA LEU A 86 -25.13 2.98 2.46
C LEU A 86 -24.84 1.90 3.52
N ASN A 87 -25.29 2.10 4.76
CA ASN A 87 -25.08 1.17 5.87
C ASN A 87 -25.77 -0.19 5.68
N ASN A 88 -26.81 -0.25 4.85
CA ASN A 88 -27.58 -1.48 4.55
C ASN A 88 -26.94 -2.31 3.42
N ASP A 89 -25.80 -1.88 2.89
CA ASP A 89 -25.09 -2.64 1.85
C ASP A 89 -24.23 -3.77 2.45
N ASN A 90 -24.76 -5.00 2.36
CA ASN A 90 -24.03 -6.23 2.74
C ASN A 90 -22.80 -6.51 1.86
N GLY A 91 -22.69 -5.84 0.72
CA GLY A 91 -21.55 -5.95 -0.22
C GLY A 91 -20.64 -4.73 -0.21
N ARG A 92 -20.73 -3.86 0.80
CA ARG A 92 -19.86 -2.68 0.89
C ARG A 92 -18.38 -3.05 0.95
N VAL A 93 -17.55 -2.23 0.32
CA VAL A 93 -16.09 -2.42 0.31
C VAL A 93 -15.45 -1.27 1.08
N ALA A 94 -14.80 -1.59 2.19
CA ALA A 94 -14.17 -0.61 3.07
C ALA A 94 -12.65 -0.74 3.12
N PHE A 95 -11.96 0.40 3.14
CA PHE A 95 -10.51 0.55 3.21
C PHE A 95 -10.12 1.44 4.37
N HIS A 96 -9.04 1.05 5.05
CA HIS A 96 -8.35 1.87 6.05
C HIS A 96 -7.03 2.28 5.43
N LEU A 97 -6.91 3.56 5.10
CA LEU A 97 -5.71 4.13 4.50
C LEU A 97 -4.86 4.78 5.59
N ASP A 98 -3.57 4.45 5.61
CA ASP A 98 -2.60 5.21 6.41
C ASP A 98 -2.28 6.56 5.75
N LEU A 99 -1.43 7.35 6.39
CA LEU A 99 -1.13 8.70 5.91
C LEU A 99 -0.38 8.69 4.57
N GLY A 100 0.48 7.69 4.32
CA GLY A 100 1.22 7.57 3.07
C GLY A 100 0.27 7.32 1.90
N VAL A 101 -0.63 6.35 2.07
CA VAL A 101 -1.66 6.06 1.04
C VAL A 101 -2.65 7.21 0.89
N ALA A 102 -2.96 7.95 1.97
CA ALA A 102 -3.77 9.15 1.88
C ALA A 102 -3.07 10.30 1.12
N SER A 103 -1.73 10.39 1.18
CA SER A 103 -0.94 11.31 0.36
C SER A 103 -1.00 10.93 -1.12
N ASP A 104 -0.88 9.65 -1.47
CA ASP A 104 -1.03 9.18 -2.85
C ASP A 104 -2.44 9.47 -3.38
N LEU A 105 -3.47 9.20 -2.58
CA LEU A 105 -4.85 9.53 -2.91
C LEU A 105 -5.05 11.03 -3.09
N TYR A 106 -4.45 11.87 -2.25
CA TYR A 106 -4.49 13.33 -2.37
C TYR A 106 -3.88 13.79 -3.69
N GLY A 107 -2.69 13.27 -4.04
CA GLY A 107 -2.06 13.55 -5.33
C GLY A 107 -2.95 13.18 -6.51
N PHE A 108 -3.61 12.02 -6.44
CA PHE A 108 -4.56 11.59 -7.46
C PHE A 108 -5.77 12.52 -7.56
N VAL A 109 -6.51 12.78 -6.47
CA VAL A 109 -7.73 13.60 -6.57
C VAL A 109 -7.46 15.07 -6.88
N THR A 110 -6.26 15.58 -6.58
CA THR A 110 -5.84 16.94 -6.95
C THR A 110 -5.32 17.05 -8.39
N GLY A 111 -5.06 15.93 -9.05
CA GLY A 111 -4.56 15.88 -10.43
C GLY A 111 -3.04 16.01 -10.55
N ALA A 112 -2.29 15.80 -9.46
CA ALA A 112 -0.83 15.70 -9.50
C ALA A 112 -0.35 14.38 -10.12
N VAL A 113 -1.17 13.32 -10.01
CA VAL A 113 -0.97 12.03 -10.68
C VAL A 113 -2.28 11.55 -11.30
N ASP A 114 -2.19 10.81 -12.41
CA ASP A 114 -3.36 10.33 -13.15
C ASP A 114 -3.93 9.03 -12.60
N ASP A 115 -3.12 8.27 -11.88
CA ASP A 115 -3.48 6.96 -11.33
C ASP A 115 -3.18 6.86 -9.83
N PHE A 116 -3.92 5.97 -9.16
CA PHE A 116 -3.75 5.60 -7.77
C PHE A 116 -3.98 4.10 -7.62
N THR A 117 -3.17 3.41 -6.83
CA THR A 117 -3.40 2.00 -6.53
C THR A 117 -2.94 1.67 -5.13
N TYR A 118 -3.77 0.95 -4.38
CA TYR A 118 -3.40 0.43 -3.07
C TYR A 118 -4.01 -0.94 -2.83
N ARG A 119 -3.19 -1.86 -2.30
CA ARG A 119 -3.58 -3.25 -2.03
C ARG A 119 -3.41 -3.58 -0.55
N VAL A 120 -4.50 -4.01 0.09
CA VAL A 120 -4.50 -4.46 1.47
C VAL A 120 -4.35 -5.98 1.51
N VAL A 121 -3.24 -6.47 2.07
CA VAL A 121 -2.99 -7.89 2.30
C VAL A 121 -3.03 -8.16 3.81
N ARG A 122 -3.88 -9.11 4.24
CA ARG A 122 -3.97 -9.55 5.64
C ARG A 122 -3.95 -11.07 5.69
N SER A 123 -3.27 -11.63 6.68
CA SER A 123 -3.21 -13.08 6.87
C SER A 123 -4.62 -13.69 6.98
N GLY A 124 -4.84 -14.80 6.27
CA GLY A 124 -6.11 -15.52 6.26
C GLY A 124 -7.30 -14.77 5.64
N ARG A 125 -7.08 -13.65 4.92
CA ARG A 125 -8.14 -12.92 4.22
C ARG A 125 -7.75 -12.66 2.76
N PRO A 126 -8.70 -12.78 1.81
CA PRO A 126 -8.43 -12.35 0.45
C PRO A 126 -8.03 -10.87 0.38
N PRO A 127 -7.10 -10.52 -0.52
CA PRO A 127 -6.61 -9.16 -0.64
C PRO A 127 -7.73 -8.23 -1.12
N LYS A 128 -7.73 -6.99 -0.63
CA LYS A 128 -8.58 -5.92 -1.16
C LYS A 128 -7.74 -4.96 -1.98
N CYS A 129 -8.32 -4.40 -3.04
CA CYS A 129 -7.64 -3.44 -3.89
C CYS A 129 -8.50 -2.19 -4.04
N ILE A 130 -7.88 -1.02 -3.97
CA ILE A 130 -8.49 0.23 -4.41
C ILE A 130 -7.64 0.81 -5.54
N GLN A 131 -8.30 1.21 -6.61
CA GLN A 131 -7.69 1.80 -7.79
C GLN A 131 -8.35 3.13 -8.10
N GLY A 132 -7.57 4.07 -8.59
CA GLY A 132 -8.02 5.36 -9.09
C GLY A 132 -7.48 5.57 -10.50
N ILE A 133 -8.35 5.99 -11.42
CA ILE A 133 -7.95 6.41 -12.77
C ILE A 133 -8.57 7.75 -13.12
N SER A 134 -7.79 8.60 -13.78
CA SER A 134 -8.25 9.85 -14.34
C SER A 134 -8.73 9.61 -15.76
N ILE A 135 -9.98 9.96 -16.04
CA ILE A 135 -10.57 9.88 -17.37
C ILE A 135 -11.02 11.27 -17.81
N TRP A 136 -11.01 11.51 -19.11
CA TRP A 136 -11.51 12.74 -19.69
C TRP A 136 -12.88 12.48 -20.31
N ARG A 137 -13.90 13.18 -19.84
CA ARG A 137 -15.27 13.15 -20.37
C ARG A 137 -15.70 14.58 -20.67
N ASP A 138 -16.16 14.83 -21.89
CA ASP A 138 -16.65 16.15 -22.33
C ASP A 138 -15.67 17.31 -22.05
N GLY A 139 -14.37 17.05 -22.20
CA GLY A 139 -13.31 18.04 -21.94
C GLY A 139 -13.01 18.30 -20.45
N ALA A 140 -13.68 17.59 -19.53
CA ALA A 140 -13.44 17.67 -18.10
C ALA A 140 -12.74 16.41 -17.57
N ARG A 141 -11.82 16.61 -16.61
CA ARG A 141 -11.18 15.51 -15.88
C ARG A 141 -12.13 14.96 -14.81
N VAL A 142 -12.47 13.70 -14.92
CA VAL A 142 -13.23 12.92 -13.94
C VAL A 142 -12.28 11.92 -13.30
N ALA A 143 -12.24 11.88 -11.97
CA ALA A 143 -11.49 10.86 -11.25
C ALA A 143 -12.45 9.71 -10.89
N VAL A 144 -12.11 8.48 -11.23
CA VAL A 144 -12.91 7.29 -10.89
C VAL A 144 -12.16 6.50 -9.84
N LEU A 145 -12.83 6.16 -8.73
CA LEU A 145 -12.30 5.25 -7.71
C LEU A 145 -13.04 3.92 -7.78
N ARG A 146 -12.29 2.83 -7.77
CA ARG A 146 -12.78 1.45 -7.80
C ARG A 146 -12.30 0.71 -6.56
N GLY A 147 -13.24 0.23 -5.74
CA GLY A 147 -12.94 -0.62 -4.59
C GLY A 147 -13.31 -2.07 -4.86
N GLU A 148 -12.36 -2.99 -4.68
CA GLU A 148 -12.53 -4.43 -4.90
C GLU A 148 -12.29 -5.24 -3.62
N ASP A 149 -13.23 -6.13 -3.29
CA ASP A 149 -13.04 -7.15 -2.25
C ASP A 149 -12.69 -8.50 -2.88
N GLY A 150 -11.50 -9.03 -2.59
CA GLY A 150 -11.01 -10.29 -3.17
C GLY A 150 -11.78 -11.56 -2.73
N ARG A 151 -12.85 -11.42 -1.93
CA ARG A 151 -13.73 -12.53 -1.52
C ARG A 151 -14.75 -12.94 -2.58
N LYS A 152 -14.98 -12.14 -3.63
CA LYS A 152 -16.01 -12.42 -4.65
C LYS A 152 -15.55 -11.99 -6.04
N GLU A 153 -15.87 -12.77 -7.07
CA GLU A 153 -15.65 -12.43 -8.48
C GLU A 153 -16.44 -11.18 -8.96
N ALA A 154 -17.28 -10.57 -8.12
CA ALA A 154 -18.12 -9.44 -8.51
C ALA A 154 -18.41 -8.41 -7.40
N ALA A 155 -17.48 -8.14 -6.48
CA ALA A 155 -17.63 -7.05 -5.50
C ALA A 155 -16.67 -5.89 -5.81
N SER A 156 -16.67 -5.45 -7.07
CA SER A 156 -16.10 -4.16 -7.44
C SER A 156 -17.19 -3.10 -7.37
N ILE A 157 -16.90 -1.97 -6.73
CA ILE A 157 -17.77 -0.79 -6.71
C ILE A 157 -16.96 0.39 -7.23
N GLU A 158 -17.43 0.96 -8.34
CA GLU A 158 -16.86 2.14 -8.96
C GLU A 158 -17.66 3.38 -8.57
N VAL A 159 -16.96 4.46 -8.21
CA VAL A 159 -17.53 5.76 -7.86
C VAL A 159 -16.84 6.83 -8.69
N ASP A 160 -17.63 7.55 -9.48
CA ASP A 160 -17.18 8.70 -10.25
C ASP A 160 -17.13 9.92 -9.33
N LEU A 161 -15.97 10.54 -9.21
CA LEU A 161 -15.74 11.75 -8.44
C LEU A 161 -15.77 12.97 -9.37
N ASP A 162 -16.87 13.71 -9.28
CA ASP A 162 -16.94 15.06 -9.85
C ASP A 162 -16.00 16.03 -9.11
N ARG A 163 -15.98 17.29 -9.52
CA ARG A 163 -15.07 18.27 -8.91
C ARG A 163 -15.34 18.49 -7.42
N ALA A 164 -16.61 18.48 -7.00
CA ALA A 164 -16.98 18.67 -5.61
C ALA A 164 -16.53 17.47 -4.74
N ALA A 165 -16.73 16.25 -5.24
CA ALA A 165 -16.28 15.02 -4.61
C ALA A 165 -14.74 14.96 -4.52
N GLN A 166 -14.02 15.36 -5.57
CA GLN A 166 -12.55 15.46 -5.55
C GLN A 166 -12.08 16.44 -4.45
N ILE A 167 -12.73 17.61 -4.32
CA ILE A 167 -12.42 18.58 -3.25
C ILE A 167 -12.70 17.97 -1.87
N ALA A 168 -13.83 17.26 -1.71
CA ALA A 168 -14.17 16.62 -0.44
C ALA A 168 -13.13 15.56 -0.04
N VAL A 169 -12.75 14.67 -0.96
CA VAL A 169 -11.72 13.65 -0.69
C VAL A 169 -10.37 14.31 -0.38
N ALA A 170 -9.97 15.33 -1.14
CA ALA A 170 -8.73 16.08 -0.88
C ALA A 170 -8.74 16.73 0.50
N ALA A 171 -9.86 17.36 0.88
CA ALA A 171 -10.02 17.99 2.20
C ALA A 171 -9.91 16.97 3.34
N PHE A 172 -10.43 15.76 3.17
CA PHE A 172 -10.30 14.70 4.17
C PHE A 172 -8.87 14.15 4.28
N CYS A 173 -8.10 14.12 3.19
CA CYS A 173 -6.68 13.78 3.23
C CYS A 173 -5.90 14.84 4.04
N VAL A 174 -6.16 16.13 3.80
CA VAL A 174 -5.57 17.24 4.57
C VAL A 174 -6.01 17.20 6.04
N ALA A 175 -7.29 16.93 6.30
CA ALA A 175 -7.82 16.77 7.66
C ALA A 175 -7.15 15.63 8.41
N TYR A 176 -6.81 14.53 7.72
CA TYR A 176 -6.09 13.43 8.33
C TYR A 176 -4.67 13.84 8.73
N GLY A 177 -3.94 14.56 7.86
CA GLY A 177 -2.65 15.15 8.21
C GLY A 177 -2.74 16.10 9.42
N ARG A 178 -3.78 16.94 9.49
CA ARG A 178 -4.05 17.83 10.63
C ARG A 178 -4.34 17.08 11.93
N LEU A 179 -5.05 15.96 11.85
CA LEU A 179 -5.33 15.12 13.01
C LEU A 179 -4.03 14.52 13.59
N LEU A 180 -3.08 14.13 12.74
CA LEU A 180 -1.83 13.50 13.19
C LEU A 180 -0.77 14.52 13.59
N TYR A 181 -0.72 15.67 12.93
CA TYR A 181 0.28 16.71 13.16
C TYR A 181 -0.39 18.06 13.39
N PRO A 182 -1.14 18.24 14.49
CA PRO A 182 -1.88 19.47 14.76
C PRO A 182 -0.97 20.70 14.96
N SER A 183 0.31 20.49 15.25
CA SER A 183 1.31 21.56 15.38
C SER A 183 1.83 22.10 14.04
N LEU A 184 1.60 21.38 12.93
CA LEU A 184 2.05 21.81 11.62
C LEU A 184 1.04 22.78 10.99
N GLY A 185 1.56 23.83 10.36
CA GLY A 185 0.77 24.74 9.54
C GLY A 185 0.18 24.03 8.31
N GLU A 186 -0.87 24.61 7.74
CA GLU A 186 -1.58 24.04 6.59
C GLU A 186 -0.66 23.77 5.39
N ALA A 187 0.23 24.72 5.08
CA ALA A 187 1.19 24.59 3.99
C ALA A 187 2.15 23.41 4.19
N ALA A 188 2.59 23.16 5.44
CA ALA A 188 3.48 22.04 5.75
C ALA A 188 2.75 20.70 5.57
N ILE A 189 1.48 20.62 5.97
CA ILE A 189 0.66 19.42 5.79
C ILE A 189 0.42 19.16 4.29
N MET A 190 0.08 20.18 3.51
CA MET A 190 -0.07 20.03 2.07
C MET A 190 1.24 19.62 1.40
N ALA A 191 2.39 20.13 1.85
CA ALA A 191 3.70 19.74 1.34
C ALA A 191 4.03 18.27 1.64
N ILE A 192 3.67 17.76 2.81
CA ILE A 192 3.84 16.34 3.18
C ILE A 192 2.91 15.45 2.34
N LEU A 193 1.68 15.90 2.10
CA LEU A 193 0.68 15.13 1.33
C LEU A 193 0.91 15.20 -0.18
N SER A 194 1.63 16.20 -0.66
CA SER A 194 1.98 16.30 -2.08
C SER A 194 2.99 15.20 -2.41
N PRO A 195 2.70 14.30 -3.36
CA PRO A 195 3.63 13.24 -3.71
C PRO A 195 4.97 13.86 -4.13
N PRO A 196 6.12 13.33 -3.68
CA PRO A 196 7.40 13.79 -4.19
C PRO A 196 7.45 13.60 -5.71
N PRO A 197 8.13 14.50 -6.46
CA PRO A 197 8.35 14.30 -7.89
C PRO A 197 9.03 12.94 -8.07
N LYS A 198 8.34 12.00 -8.75
CA LYS A 198 8.66 10.57 -8.88
C LYS A 198 10.13 10.27 -8.58
N THR A 199 10.49 10.10 -7.31
CA THR A 199 11.74 9.42 -6.96
C THR A 199 11.51 8.00 -7.43
N ARG A 200 12.36 7.50 -8.34
CA ARG A 200 12.39 6.09 -8.74
C ARG A 200 12.48 5.24 -7.47
N ALA A 201 11.34 4.89 -6.89
CA ALA A 201 11.23 3.73 -6.03
C ALA A 201 11.71 2.55 -6.86
N CYS A 202 12.59 1.73 -6.29
CA CYS A 202 13.18 0.55 -6.89
C CYS A 202 12.17 -0.13 -7.83
N ALA A 203 12.39 0.02 -9.13
CA ALA A 203 11.42 -0.31 -10.15
C ALA A 203 11.15 -1.82 -10.18
N GLU A 204 10.10 -2.25 -9.51
CA GLU A 204 9.29 -3.36 -10.00
C GLU A 204 8.64 -2.87 -11.29
N LYS A 205 9.30 -3.14 -12.42
CA LYS A 205 8.69 -2.97 -13.74
C LYS A 205 7.55 -3.98 -13.84
N SER A 206 6.34 -3.58 -13.50
CA SER A 206 5.16 -4.10 -14.15
C SER A 206 5.26 -3.70 -15.62
N ALA A 207 5.68 -4.62 -16.48
CA ALA A 207 5.67 -4.37 -17.92
C ALA A 207 4.21 -4.24 -18.38
N PRO A 208 3.85 -3.22 -19.18
CA PRO A 208 2.58 -3.21 -19.88
C PRO A 208 2.61 -4.29 -20.96
N HIS A 209 1.53 -5.05 -21.04
CA HIS A 209 1.23 -5.87 -22.21
C HIS A 209 0.95 -4.92 -23.39
N ASP A 210 1.85 -4.86 -24.38
CA ASP A 210 1.54 -5.17 -25.78
C ASP A 210 2.66 -4.76 -26.75
N GLN A 211 2.74 -5.55 -27.83
CA GLN A 211 3.50 -5.38 -29.07
C GLN A 211 4.95 -5.89 -29.09
N LEU A 212 5.04 -7.18 -29.40
CA LEU A 212 6.07 -7.74 -30.28
C LEU A 212 6.14 -6.93 -31.59
N GLU A 213 7.35 -6.50 -31.95
CA GLU A 213 8.00 -6.62 -33.27
C GLU A 213 8.97 -5.45 -33.52
N GLY A 214 10.18 -5.78 -33.98
CA GLY A 214 11.08 -4.82 -34.63
C GLY A 214 12.45 -4.64 -33.99
N GLU A 215 13.35 -5.58 -34.25
CA GLU A 215 14.81 -5.36 -34.18
C GLU A 215 15.23 -4.14 -35.01
N THR A 216 16.16 -3.33 -34.50
CA THR A 216 17.54 -3.31 -35.00
C THR A 216 18.38 -2.29 -34.23
N ALA A 217 19.54 -2.76 -33.79
CA ALA A 217 20.63 -1.97 -33.25
C ALA A 217 21.34 -1.20 -34.36
N PHE A 218 21.89 -0.02 -34.05
CA PHE A 218 23.18 0.41 -34.58
C PHE A 218 23.92 1.34 -33.60
N ALA A 219 25.22 1.15 -33.58
CA ALA A 219 26.20 1.61 -32.59
C ALA A 219 26.76 3.01 -32.85
N SER A 220 27.43 3.59 -31.85
CA SER A 220 28.78 4.15 -32.05
C SER A 220 29.55 4.30 -30.73
N GLN A 221 30.80 3.85 -30.79
CA GLN A 221 31.85 3.79 -29.76
C GLN A 221 32.48 5.18 -29.54
N GLN A 222 33.09 5.51 -28.40
CA GLN A 222 34.52 5.38 -27.99
C GLN A 222 34.73 6.51 -26.95
N ALA A 223 35.63 6.54 -25.96
CA ALA A 223 36.68 5.70 -25.42
C ALA A 223 37.07 6.29 -24.03
N GLY A 224 37.66 5.50 -23.12
CA GLY A 224 38.57 6.06 -22.11
C GLY A 224 38.58 5.44 -20.71
N SER A 225 39.61 4.63 -20.47
CA SER A 225 40.29 4.33 -19.19
C SER A 225 39.72 3.26 -18.25
N THR A 226 40.62 2.29 -18.02
CA THR A 226 40.57 1.10 -17.20
C THR A 226 40.73 1.43 -15.71
N GLN A 227 39.68 1.20 -14.93
CA GLN A 227 39.78 0.64 -13.59
C GLN A 227 39.10 -0.72 -13.63
N ALA A 228 39.68 -1.72 -12.97
CA ALA A 228 39.10 -3.06 -12.85
C ALA A 228 37.77 -2.99 -12.09
N LEU A 229 36.72 -2.68 -12.84
CA LEU A 229 35.33 -2.72 -12.45
C LEU A 229 34.83 -4.10 -12.85
N ASP A 230 34.36 -4.87 -11.86
CA ASP A 230 33.60 -6.10 -12.08
C ASP A 230 32.65 -5.89 -13.26
N ASP A 231 32.82 -6.70 -14.31
CA ASP A 231 32.04 -6.57 -15.54
C ASP A 231 30.55 -6.49 -15.16
N PRO A 232 29.85 -5.39 -15.49
CA PRO A 232 28.46 -5.20 -15.09
C PRO A 232 27.56 -6.32 -15.61
N ALA A 233 27.95 -6.99 -16.71
CA ALA A 233 27.27 -8.17 -17.22
C ALA A 233 27.41 -9.38 -16.26
N THR A 234 28.62 -9.66 -15.77
CA THR A 234 28.91 -10.73 -14.80
C THR A 234 28.24 -10.46 -13.45
N THR A 235 28.25 -9.20 -13.00
CA THR A 235 27.57 -8.75 -11.78
C THR A 235 26.05 -8.90 -11.89
N GLN A 236 25.47 -8.60 -13.05
CA GLN A 236 24.02 -8.76 -13.29
C GLN A 236 23.63 -10.23 -13.39
N ALA A 237 24.45 -11.08 -14.00
CA ALA A 237 24.24 -12.53 -14.09
C ALA A 237 24.26 -13.18 -12.70
N LEU A 238 25.28 -12.90 -11.89
CA LEU A 238 25.37 -13.40 -10.50
C LEU A 238 24.19 -12.96 -9.64
N ARG A 239 23.70 -11.72 -9.80
CA ARG A 239 22.49 -11.25 -9.10
C ARG A 239 21.24 -12.04 -9.47
N ARG A 240 21.10 -12.46 -10.74
CA ARG A 240 19.96 -13.29 -11.17
C ARG A 240 20.05 -14.69 -10.58
N LEU A 241 21.24 -15.30 -10.58
CA LEU A 241 21.46 -16.62 -9.99
C LEU A 241 21.20 -16.63 -8.48
N ARG A 242 21.68 -15.62 -7.74
CA ARG A 242 21.40 -15.46 -6.31
C ARG A 242 19.92 -15.33 -5.99
N LYS A 243 19.15 -14.64 -6.85
CA LYS A 243 17.69 -14.54 -6.71
C LYS A 243 16.99 -15.88 -6.95
N ALA A 244 17.44 -16.64 -7.94
CA ALA A 244 16.91 -17.98 -8.21
C ALA A 244 17.19 -18.94 -7.04
N ILE A 245 18.40 -18.91 -6.49
CA ILE A 245 18.75 -19.66 -5.26
C ILE A 245 17.83 -19.28 -4.09
N TRP A 246 17.55 -17.98 -3.89
CA TRP A 246 16.63 -17.51 -2.84
C TRP A 246 15.21 -18.04 -3.01
N ALA A 247 14.69 -18.02 -4.23
CA ALA A 247 13.35 -18.48 -4.53
C ALA A 247 13.24 -20.00 -4.31
N ILE A 248 14.20 -20.78 -4.81
CA ILE A 248 14.21 -22.23 -4.67
C ILE A 248 14.36 -22.64 -3.20
N GLY A 249 15.31 -22.02 -2.48
CA GLY A 249 15.55 -22.35 -1.08
C GLY A 249 14.34 -22.05 -0.19
N ASN A 250 13.63 -20.94 -0.39
CA ASN A 250 12.45 -20.60 0.41
C ASN A 250 11.20 -21.42 0.07
N GLN A 251 11.06 -21.88 -1.18
CA GLN A 251 9.82 -22.53 -1.62
C GLN A 251 9.91 -24.05 -1.67
N LYS A 252 11.08 -24.61 -1.96
CA LYS A 252 11.22 -26.03 -2.31
C LYS A 252 12.17 -26.80 -1.38
N TRP A 253 13.10 -26.16 -0.70
CA TRP A 253 14.11 -26.85 0.10
C TRP A 253 13.59 -27.18 1.52
N PRO A 254 13.34 -28.45 1.88
CA PRO A 254 12.67 -28.80 3.14
C PRO A 254 13.50 -28.53 4.41
N GLY A 255 14.83 -28.50 4.29
CA GLY A 255 15.78 -28.28 5.38
C GLY A 255 16.35 -26.86 5.42
N MET A 256 15.65 -25.89 4.83
CA MET A 256 16.17 -24.54 4.66
C MET A 256 16.49 -23.87 6.01
N THR A 257 17.72 -23.37 6.11
CA THR A 257 18.10 -22.40 7.14
C THR A 257 18.61 -21.11 6.49
N LEU A 258 18.28 -19.97 7.11
CA LEU A 258 18.65 -18.65 6.58
C LEU A 258 20.17 -18.49 6.44
N LYS A 259 20.94 -19.05 7.38
CA LYS A 259 22.41 -19.01 7.37
C LYS A 259 23.00 -19.80 6.19
N ALA A 260 22.47 -21.00 5.94
CA ALA A 260 22.90 -21.83 4.82
C ALA A 260 22.62 -21.16 3.47
N LEU A 261 21.44 -20.55 3.34
CA LEU A 261 21.03 -19.90 2.11
C LEU A 261 21.86 -18.64 1.84
N GLN A 262 22.21 -17.88 2.87
CA GLN A 262 23.14 -16.76 2.77
C GLN A 262 24.56 -17.21 2.39
N ALA A 263 25.03 -18.36 2.91
CA ALA A 263 26.33 -18.92 2.55
C ALA A 263 26.39 -19.33 1.07
N ILE A 264 25.33 -19.95 0.54
CA ILE A 264 25.23 -20.29 -0.88
C ILE A 264 25.17 -19.02 -1.73
N GLN A 265 24.42 -18.00 -1.32
CA GLN A 265 24.36 -16.73 -2.06
C GLN A 265 25.68 -15.95 -2.04
N ALA A 266 26.54 -16.16 -1.06
CA ALA A 266 27.86 -15.52 -0.98
C ALA A 266 28.88 -16.09 -1.97
N LEU A 267 28.57 -17.22 -2.62
CA LEU A 267 29.42 -17.78 -3.67
C LEU A 267 29.51 -16.83 -4.87
N ASN A 268 30.71 -16.72 -5.44
CA ASN A 268 31.00 -15.85 -6.59
C ASN A 268 31.21 -16.62 -7.89
N ASP A 269 31.03 -17.95 -7.88
CA ASP A 269 31.15 -18.83 -9.04
C ASP A 269 29.77 -19.04 -9.71
N PRO A 270 29.53 -18.47 -10.90
CA PRO A 270 28.24 -18.57 -11.60
C PRO A 270 27.87 -20.01 -11.99
N ASP A 271 28.85 -20.82 -12.42
CA ASP A 271 28.59 -22.19 -12.90
C ASP A 271 28.19 -23.09 -11.72
N HIS A 272 28.84 -22.89 -10.57
CA HIS A 272 28.49 -23.58 -9.35
C HIS A 272 27.09 -23.18 -8.84
N LEU A 273 26.73 -21.89 -8.92
CA LEU A 273 25.39 -21.42 -8.56
C LEU A 273 24.30 -21.97 -9.50
N GLN A 274 24.58 -22.05 -10.81
CA GLN A 274 23.64 -22.62 -11.78
C GLN A 274 23.43 -24.12 -11.54
N ALA A 275 24.50 -24.87 -11.25
CA ALA A 275 24.38 -26.29 -10.91
C ALA A 275 23.51 -26.53 -9.67
N LEU A 276 23.62 -25.68 -8.65
CA LEU A 276 22.77 -25.73 -7.45
C LEU A 276 21.30 -25.41 -7.77
N ILE A 277 21.04 -24.44 -8.65
CA ILE A 277 19.70 -24.11 -9.15
C ILE A 277 19.07 -25.31 -9.86
N ASP A 278 19.83 -25.97 -10.75
CA ASP A 278 19.33 -27.09 -11.54
C ASP A 278 19.01 -28.30 -10.64
N GLN A 279 19.89 -28.62 -9.68
CA GLN A 279 19.65 -29.65 -8.65
C GLN A 279 18.41 -29.33 -7.80
N GLY A 280 18.29 -28.09 -7.31
CA GLY A 280 17.15 -27.66 -6.50
C GLY A 280 15.82 -27.62 -7.27
N ASN A 281 15.86 -27.40 -8.58
CA ASN A 281 14.68 -27.52 -9.44
C ASN A 281 14.29 -28.97 -9.72
N ALA A 282 15.26 -29.88 -9.78
CA ALA A 282 15.04 -31.33 -9.84
C ALA A 282 14.60 -31.93 -8.49
N GLY A 283 14.63 -31.14 -7.41
CA GLY A 283 14.25 -31.57 -6.06
C GLY A 283 15.35 -32.32 -5.30
N ASP A 284 16.58 -32.35 -5.83
CA ASP A 284 17.75 -32.89 -5.13
C ASP A 284 18.47 -31.77 -4.38
N PHE A 285 18.42 -31.82 -3.05
CA PHE A 285 19.03 -30.83 -2.17
C PHE A 285 20.27 -31.37 -1.43
N ALA A 286 20.85 -32.51 -1.86
CA ALA A 286 22.01 -33.10 -1.20
C ALA A 286 23.21 -32.13 -1.14
N ALA A 287 23.46 -31.35 -2.21
CA ALA A 287 24.51 -30.34 -2.22
C ALA A 287 24.18 -29.10 -1.37
N TRP A 288 22.89 -28.75 -1.27
CA TRP A 288 22.41 -27.62 -0.47
C TRP A 288 22.54 -27.93 1.04
N ASN A 289 22.25 -29.17 1.44
CA ASN A 289 22.34 -29.65 2.82
C ASN A 289 23.76 -29.57 3.41
N LYS A 290 24.81 -29.54 2.58
CA LYS A 290 26.19 -29.34 3.04
C LYS A 290 26.42 -27.96 3.67
N TYR A 291 25.59 -26.98 3.31
CA TYR A 291 25.63 -25.63 3.87
C TYR A 291 24.72 -25.46 5.10
N ALA A 292 23.89 -26.46 5.41
CA ALA A 292 22.96 -26.46 6.54
C ALA A 292 23.50 -27.13 7.82
N GLN A 293 24.71 -27.71 7.74
CA GLN A 293 25.48 -28.20 8.88
C GLN A 293 26.29 -27.07 9.52
#